data_AF-A0AAD5MAP2-F1
#
_entry.id   AF-A0AAD5MAP2-F1
#
_cell.length_a   1.000
_cell.length_b   1.000
_cell.length_c   1.000
_cell.angle_alpha   90.00
_cell.angle_beta   90.00
_cell.angle_gamma   90.00
#
_symmetry.space_group_name_H-M   'P 1'
#
loop_
_entity.id
_entity.type
_entity.pdbx_description
1 polymer ?
#
loop_
_entity_poly.entity_id
_entity_poly.type
_entity_poly.pdbx_seq_one_letter_code
_entity_poly.pdbx_strand_id
1 'polypeptide(L)'
;MLKFIVWCILVHTVLSLGLGRTQSSGVKGRLICDSKPAAGVTVKLYDDDRGVDADDLMASGKTNSNGEFELRGYTEEFTPIDPKLNIYHDCNDLKPCQRKSTIKIPDKYITSGKVRAVS
;
A
#
# COMPACT_ATOMS: atom_id res chain seq x y z
N MET A 1 40.60 25.40 -9.80
CA MET A 1 40.41 24.44 -8.68
C MET A 1 39.18 24.78 -7.85
N LEU A 2 39.04 26.01 -7.33
CA LEU A 2 37.88 26.43 -6.55
C LEU A 2 36.52 26.28 -7.29
N LYS A 3 36.47 26.58 -8.60
CA LYS A 3 35.26 26.40 -9.43
C LYS A 3 34.80 24.94 -9.56
N PHE A 4 35.74 24.00 -9.63
CA PHE A 4 35.43 22.57 -9.70
C PHE A 4 34.94 22.04 -8.36
N ILE A 5 35.51 22.52 -7.24
CA ILE A 5 35.07 22.18 -5.89
C ILE A 5 33.65 22.69 -5.65
N VAL A 6 33.35 23.93 -6.04
CA VAL A 6 31.99 24.50 -5.93
C VAL A 6 30.99 23.72 -6.78
N TRP A 7 31.36 23.29 -7.99
CA TRP A 7 30.47 22.48 -8.84
C TRP A 7 30.22 21.08 -8.27
N CYS A 8 31.26 20.41 -7.74
CA CYS A 8 31.12 19.13 -7.05
C CYS A 8 30.24 19.22 -5.79
N ILE A 9 30.37 20.31 -5.01
CA ILE A 9 29.52 20.57 -3.84
C ILE A 9 28.06 20.77 -4.28
N LEU A 10 27.81 21.56 -5.32
CA LEU A 10 26.45 21.78 -5.85
C LEU A 10 25.82 20.46 -6.33
N VAL A 11 26.56 19.62 -7.05
CA VAL A 11 26.06 18.30 -7.49
C VAL A 11 25.79 17.36 -6.30
N HIS A 12 26.66 17.33 -5.29
CA HIS A 12 26.43 16.56 -4.06
C HIS A 12 25.21 17.04 -3.28
N THR A 13 25.01 18.37 -3.18
CA THR A 13 23.84 18.91 -2.48
C THR A 13 22.53 18.55 -3.19
N VAL A 14 22.50 18.52 -4.52
CA VAL A 14 21.30 18.16 -5.29
C VAL A 14 20.97 16.67 -5.18
N LEU A 15 21.98 15.79 -5.13
CA LEU A 15 21.78 14.35 -4.90
C LEU A 15 21.34 14.01 -3.46
N SER A 16 21.49 14.93 -2.50
CA SER A 16 21.13 14.73 -1.09
C SER A 16 19.69 15.13 -0.77
N LEU A 17 18.92 15.66 -1.74
CA LEU A 17 17.48 15.81 -1.56
C LEU A 17 16.84 14.43 -1.64
N GLY A 18 16.19 13.97 -0.57
CA GLY A 18 15.26 12.85 -0.62
C GLY A 18 14.13 13.21 -1.59
N LEU A 19 14.19 12.69 -2.80
CA LEU A 19 13.33 13.10 -3.92
C LEU A 19 11.99 12.33 -3.98
N GLY A 20 11.67 11.50 -2.99
CA GLY A 20 10.38 10.82 -2.86
C GLY A 20 9.32 11.67 -2.16
N ARG A 21 8.06 11.55 -2.56
CA ARG A 21 6.91 12.14 -1.86
C ARG A 21 6.27 11.06 -1.01
N THR A 22 6.01 11.37 0.26
CA THR A 22 5.17 10.50 1.08
C THR A 22 3.74 10.58 0.58
N GLN A 23 3.15 9.42 0.32
CA GLN A 23 1.77 9.28 -0.15
C GLN A 23 1.08 8.18 0.64
N SER A 24 -0.22 8.33 0.87
CA SER A 24 -0.99 7.39 1.69
C SER A 24 -2.35 7.08 1.08
N SER A 25 -2.85 5.89 1.42
CA SER A 25 -4.18 5.42 1.08
C SER A 25 -4.73 4.56 2.22
N GLY A 26 -6.03 4.36 2.22
CA GLY A 26 -6.69 3.50 3.20
C GLY A 26 -8.00 2.95 2.69
N VAL A 27 -8.40 1.83 3.28
CA VAL A 27 -9.58 1.06 2.89
C VAL A 27 -10.23 0.49 4.12
N LYS A 28 -11.55 0.60 4.20
CA LYS A 28 -12.37 -0.14 5.16
C LYS A 28 -13.37 -1.02 4.42
N GLY A 29 -13.78 -2.11 5.06
CA GLY A 29 -14.76 -2.98 4.45
C GLY A 29 -15.23 -4.08 5.39
N ARG A 30 -16.13 -4.91 4.88
CA ARG A 30 -16.65 -6.10 5.56
C ARG A 30 -16.68 -7.27 4.59
N LEU A 31 -16.05 -8.38 4.96
CA LEU A 31 -16.01 -9.59 4.16
C LEU A 31 -17.09 -10.57 4.61
N ILE A 32 -17.83 -11.08 3.64
CA ILE A 32 -18.90 -12.06 3.82
C ILE A 32 -18.56 -13.30 2.98
N CYS A 33 -18.69 -14.48 3.57
CA CYS A 33 -18.58 -15.77 2.91
C CYS A 33 -19.86 -16.57 3.21
N ASP A 34 -20.59 -16.99 2.17
CA ASP A 34 -21.86 -17.72 2.28
C ASP A 34 -22.84 -17.12 3.30
N SER A 35 -23.07 -15.81 3.18
CA SER A 35 -23.95 -15.02 4.06
C SER A 35 -23.49 -14.90 5.53
N LYS A 36 -22.29 -15.38 5.86
CA LYS A 36 -21.70 -15.24 7.19
C LYS A 36 -20.50 -14.27 7.18
N PRO A 37 -20.28 -13.51 8.26
CA PRO A 37 -19.05 -12.74 8.41
C PRO A 37 -17.80 -13.62 8.30
N ALA A 38 -16.87 -13.22 7.44
CA ALA A 38 -15.62 -13.92 7.26
C ALA A 38 -14.56 -13.36 8.22
N ALA A 39 -14.48 -13.93 9.42
CA ALA A 39 -13.56 -13.52 10.47
C ALA A 39 -12.13 -14.08 10.27
N GLY A 40 -11.12 -13.36 10.75
CA GLY A 40 -9.71 -13.79 10.73
C GLY A 40 -9.03 -13.81 9.36
N VAL A 41 -9.72 -13.35 8.32
CA VAL A 41 -9.22 -13.25 6.94
C VAL A 41 -8.09 -12.22 6.89
N THR A 42 -6.95 -12.60 6.33
CA THR A 42 -5.81 -11.70 6.20
C THR A 42 -6.06 -10.71 5.06
N VAL A 43 -5.89 -9.43 5.36
CA VAL A 43 -6.02 -8.34 4.39
C VAL A 43 -4.74 -7.51 4.39
N LYS A 44 -4.27 -7.11 3.22
CA LYS A 44 -3.03 -6.34 3.05
C LYS A 44 -3.21 -5.24 2.02
N LEU A 45 -2.83 -4.03 2.39
CA LEU A 45 -2.74 -2.88 1.52
C LEU A 45 -1.31 -2.78 1.00
N TYR A 46 -1.18 -2.72 -0.31
CA TYR A 46 0.09 -2.64 -1.03
C TYR A 46 0.10 -1.43 -1.94
N ASP A 47 1.30 -0.95 -2.23
CA ASP A 47 1.59 -0.27 -3.48
C ASP A 47 1.87 -1.31 -4.59
N ASP A 48 1.36 -1.09 -5.79
CA ASP A 48 1.54 -1.99 -6.95
C ASP A 48 2.61 -1.42 -7.87
N ASP A 49 3.88 -1.56 -7.47
CA ASP A 49 4.99 -1.05 -8.26
C ASP A 49 5.02 -1.70 -9.65
N ARG A 50 4.80 -0.90 -10.70
CA ARG A 50 4.85 -1.37 -12.10
C ARG A 50 6.29 -1.42 -12.65
N GLY A 51 7.28 -1.67 -11.79
CA GLY A 51 8.69 -1.39 -12.02
C GLY A 51 9.67 -2.51 -11.65
N VAL A 52 10.81 -2.11 -11.06
CA VAL A 52 11.98 -2.97 -10.77
C VAL A 52 11.97 -3.47 -9.32
N ASP A 53 11.10 -2.91 -8.49
CA ASP A 53 10.82 -3.22 -7.10
C ASP A 53 9.60 -4.14 -6.94
N ALA A 54 9.52 -4.77 -5.78
CA ALA A 54 8.42 -5.64 -5.40
C ALA A 54 7.42 -4.83 -4.58
N ASP A 55 6.11 -5.05 -4.81
CA ASP A 55 4.99 -4.41 -4.09
C ASP A 55 5.33 -3.98 -2.64
N ASP A 56 5.36 -2.67 -2.40
CA ASP A 56 5.55 -2.14 -1.05
C ASP A 56 4.36 -2.47 -0.14
N LEU A 57 4.60 -3.22 0.93
CA LEU A 57 3.58 -3.49 1.95
C LEU A 57 3.33 -2.22 2.79
N MET A 58 2.22 -1.54 2.50
CA MET A 58 1.82 -0.33 3.23
C MET A 58 1.15 -0.65 4.58
N ALA A 59 0.29 -1.67 4.63
CA ALA A 59 -0.39 -2.10 5.86
C ALA A 59 -0.90 -3.54 5.79
N SER A 60 -1.04 -4.20 6.94
CA SER A 60 -1.61 -5.56 7.05
C SER A 60 -2.52 -5.65 8.25
N GLY A 61 -3.56 -6.49 8.15
CA GLY A 61 -4.49 -6.75 9.24
C GLY A 61 -5.28 -8.02 9.03
N LYS A 62 -6.22 -8.26 9.94
CA LYS A 62 -7.19 -9.35 9.86
C LYS A 62 -8.59 -8.83 10.11
N THR A 63 -9.58 -9.43 9.47
CA THR A 63 -10.99 -9.13 9.76
C THR A 63 -11.37 -9.54 11.18
N ASN A 64 -12.22 -8.73 11.83
CA ASN A 64 -12.77 -9.02 13.15
C ASN A 64 -13.87 -10.10 13.09
N SER A 65 -14.53 -10.39 14.23
CA SER A 65 -15.63 -11.35 14.31
C SER A 65 -16.84 -11.00 13.43
N ASN A 66 -17.02 -9.72 13.10
CA ASN A 66 -18.05 -9.21 12.20
C ASN A 66 -17.57 -9.15 10.74
N GLY A 67 -16.39 -9.69 10.44
CA GLY A 67 -15.80 -9.67 9.09
C GLY A 67 -15.27 -8.30 8.68
N GLU A 68 -15.22 -7.32 9.59
CA GLU A 68 -14.85 -5.95 9.29
C GLU A 68 -13.35 -5.75 9.40
N PHE A 69 -12.82 -4.85 8.57
CA PHE A 69 -11.43 -4.42 8.61
C PHE A 69 -11.29 -2.94 8.23
N GLU A 70 -10.21 -2.34 8.68
CA GLU A 70 -9.76 -1.02 8.25
C GLU A 70 -8.24 -1.04 8.18
N LEU A 71 -7.69 -0.67 7.02
CA LEU A 71 -6.26 -0.53 6.79
C LEU A 71 -5.96 0.89 6.34
N ARG A 72 -4.84 1.42 6.83
CA ARG A 72 -4.26 2.70 6.40
C ARG A 72 -2.76 2.51 6.34
N GLY A 73 -2.14 2.96 5.25
CA GLY A 73 -0.70 2.85 5.07
C GLY A 73 -0.17 3.96 4.17
N TYR A 74 1.16 4.08 4.13
CA TYR A 74 1.85 5.07 3.31
C TYR A 74 3.17 4.47 2.81
N THR A 75 3.69 4.99 1.69
CA THR A 75 5.07 4.76 1.24
C THR A 75 5.67 6.07 0.71
N GLU A 76 6.97 6.07 0.44
CA GLU A 76 7.71 7.20 -0.13
C GLU A 76 8.09 6.87 -1.58
N GLU A 77 7.40 7.50 -2.53
CA GLU A 77 7.58 7.22 -3.96
C GLU A 77 7.70 8.53 -4.75
N PHE A 78 8.42 8.49 -5.86
CA PHE A 78 8.58 9.64 -6.75
C PHE A 78 7.34 9.87 -7.61
N THR A 79 6.73 8.78 -8.06
CA THR A 79 5.48 8.72 -8.83
C THR A 79 4.27 8.56 -7.91
N PRO A 80 3.04 8.78 -8.40
CA PRO A 80 1.84 8.42 -7.64
C PRO A 80 1.79 6.92 -7.36
N ILE A 81 1.51 6.57 -6.10
CA ILE A 81 1.32 5.18 -5.67
C ILE A 81 0.17 4.51 -6.42
N ASP A 82 0.22 3.19 -6.60
CA ASP A 82 -0.82 2.36 -7.22
C ASP A 82 -1.48 1.45 -6.15
N PRO A 83 -2.31 1.98 -5.24
CA PRO A 83 -2.74 1.23 -4.06
C PRO A 83 -3.66 0.06 -4.42
N LYS A 84 -3.41 -1.11 -3.84
CA LYS A 84 -4.25 -2.31 -3.97
C LYS A 84 -4.47 -3.04 -2.65
N LEU A 85 -5.66 -3.60 -2.50
CA LEU A 85 -6.02 -4.48 -1.39
C LEU A 85 -5.90 -5.94 -1.84
N ASN A 86 -5.06 -6.71 -1.16
CA ASN A 86 -5.00 -8.17 -1.28
C ASN A 86 -5.74 -8.83 -0.10
N ILE A 87 -6.66 -9.73 -0.41
CA ILE A 87 -7.48 -10.49 0.54
C ILE A 87 -7.08 -11.96 0.40
N TYR A 88 -6.64 -12.59 1.49
CA TYR A 88 -6.20 -13.99 1.52
C TYR A 88 -7.19 -14.82 2.32
N HIS A 89 -7.94 -15.69 1.64
CA HIS A 89 -9.08 -16.40 2.20
C HIS A 89 -9.21 -17.82 1.64
N ASP A 90 -9.91 -18.67 2.39
CA ASP A 90 -10.26 -20.04 1.99
C ASP A 90 -11.78 -20.18 1.75
N CYS A 91 -12.50 -19.05 1.62
CA CYS A 91 -13.94 -19.06 1.34
C CYS A 91 -14.26 -19.86 0.08
N ASN A 92 -15.07 -20.91 0.22
CA ASN A 92 -15.40 -21.86 -0.83
C ASN A 92 -14.18 -22.46 -1.55
N ASP A 93 -13.05 -22.62 -0.83
CA ASP A 93 -11.83 -23.24 -1.36
C ASP A 93 -11.36 -24.39 -0.44
N LEU A 94 -11.04 -25.53 -1.06
CA LEU A 94 -10.55 -26.75 -0.40
C LEU A 94 -9.08 -27.03 -0.71
N LYS A 95 -8.43 -26.16 -1.50
CA LYS A 95 -7.04 -26.33 -1.91
C LYS A 95 -6.07 -25.98 -0.78
N PRO A 96 -4.87 -26.58 -0.76
CA PRO A 96 -3.80 -26.10 0.11
C PRO A 96 -3.39 -24.68 -0.31
N CYS A 97 -3.10 -23.84 0.69
CA CYS A 97 -2.84 -22.39 0.59
C CYS A 97 -4.08 -21.52 0.36
N GLN A 98 -3.99 -20.27 0.84
CA GLN A 98 -5.09 -19.32 0.73
C GLN A 98 -5.24 -18.75 -0.68
N ARG A 99 -6.48 -18.65 -1.17
CA ARG A 99 -6.79 -17.89 -2.38
C ARG A 99 -6.56 -16.41 -2.14
N LYS A 100 -5.93 -15.74 -3.12
CA LYS A 100 -5.74 -14.28 -3.14
C LYS A 100 -6.77 -13.63 -4.06
N SER A 101 -7.55 -12.70 -3.52
CA SER A 101 -8.39 -11.77 -4.28
C SER A 101 -7.78 -10.37 -4.20
N THR A 102 -7.62 -9.68 -5.34
CA THR A 102 -6.98 -8.35 -5.41
C THR A 102 -7.99 -7.31 -5.89
N ILE A 103 -8.07 -6.18 -5.20
CA ILE A 103 -8.91 -5.03 -5.53
C ILE A 103 -8.02 -3.81 -5.67
N LYS A 104 -8.03 -3.15 -6.83
CA LYS A 104 -7.32 -1.88 -7.04
C LYS A 104 -8.11 -0.74 -6.40
N ILE A 105 -7.41 0.14 -5.70
CA ILE A 105 -7.98 1.35 -5.11
C ILE A 105 -7.72 2.50 -6.08
N PRO A 106 -8.74 3.23 -6.54
CA PRO A 106 -8.55 4.33 -7.48
C PRO A 106 -7.67 5.46 -6.95
N ASP A 107 -6.88 6.07 -7.83
CA ASP A 107 -5.89 7.11 -7.50
C ASP A 107 -6.49 8.33 -6.77
N LYS A 108 -7.79 8.60 -6.97
CA LYS A 108 -8.50 9.68 -6.26
C LYS A 108 -8.55 9.51 -4.74
N TYR A 109 -8.21 8.33 -4.22
CA TYR A 109 -8.11 8.04 -2.79
C TYR A 109 -6.67 8.14 -2.25
N ILE A 110 -5.72 8.54 -3.08
CA ILE A 110 -4.34 8.84 -2.68
C ILE A 110 -4.31 10.23 -2.07
N THR A 111 -3.58 10.36 -0.96
CA THR A 111 -3.36 11.63 -0.28
C THR A 111 -1.89 11.87 -0.02
N SER A 112 -1.48 13.14 0.00
CA SER A 112 -0.10 13.51 0.32
C SER A 112 0.15 13.45 1.83
N GLY A 113 1.36 13.00 2.20
CA GLY A 113 1.79 12.82 3.57
C GLY A 113 1.30 11.51 4.18
N LYS A 114 1.57 11.34 5.48
CA LYS A 114 1.20 10.13 6.25
C LYS A 114 -0.29 10.11 6.67
N VAL A 115 -1.10 11.05 6.20
CA VAL A 115 -2.42 11.38 6.78
C VAL A 115 -3.58 10.66 6.08
N ARG A 116 -3.94 9.50 6.65
CA ARG A 116 -5.31 9.07 7.03
C ARG A 116 -6.50 9.27 6.06
N ALA A 117 -6.38 9.06 4.75
CA ALA A 117 -7.56 8.77 3.94
C ALA A 117 -8.09 7.35 4.24
N VAL A 118 -9.41 7.17 4.36
CA VAL A 118 -10.06 5.86 4.32
C VAL A 118 -11.16 5.94 3.28
N SER A 119 -11.01 5.12 2.25
CA SER A 119 -11.98 4.93 1.18
C SER A 119 -13.15 4.09 1.67
#